data_AF-A0A949XGG9-F1
#
_entry.id   AF-A0A949XGG9-F1
#
_cell.length_a   1.000
_cell.length_b   1.000
_cell.length_c   1.000
_cell.angle_alpha   90.00
_cell.angle_beta   90.00
_cell.angle_gamma   90.00
#
_symmetry.space_group_name_H-M   'P 1'
#
loop_
_entity.id
_entity.type
_entity.pdbx_description
1 polymer ?
#
loop_
_entity_poly.entity_id
_entity_poly.type
_entity_poly.pdbx_seq_one_letter_code
_entity_poly.pdbx_strand_id
1 'polypeptide(L)' 'MGNLKAQGFRLLANKERNAVQWVHPAQASLPQYQGFTDCTDMDDEQFGDFICNKV' A
#
# COMPACT_ATOMS: atom_id res chain seq x y z
N MET A 1 13.19 6.43 12.81
CA MET A 1 11.96 5.81 12.29
C MET A 1 12.22 4.32 12.14
N GLY A 2 11.58 3.47 12.95
CA GLY A 2 11.75 2.02 12.84
C GLY A 2 11.19 1.50 11.51
N ASN A 3 11.77 0.44 10.97
CA ASN A 3 11.32 -0.17 9.73
C ASN A 3 9.86 -0.65 9.89
N LEU A 4 8.90 0.06 9.28
CA LEU A 4 7.47 -0.21 9.42
C LEU A 4 7.09 -1.57 8.83
N LYS A 5 7.78 -1.98 7.75
CA LYS A 5 7.64 -3.32 7.17
C LYS A 5 8.08 -4.41 8.16
N ALA A 6 9.18 -4.19 8.89
CA ALA A 6 9.64 -5.13 9.93
C ALA A 6 8.68 -5.22 11.13
N GLN A 7 7.81 -4.23 11.32
CA GLN A 7 6.76 -4.22 12.34
C GLN A 7 5.42 -4.81 11.82
N GLY A 8 5.40 -5.34 10.60
CA GLY A 8 4.22 -5.97 10.00
C GLY A 8 3.19 -5.00 9.42
N PHE A 9 3.52 -3.70 9.30
CA PHE A 9 2.65 -2.75 8.61
C PHE A 9 2.60 -3.07 7.12
N ARG A 10 1.44 -2.77 6.52
CA ARG A 10 1.18 -2.98 5.10
C ARG A 10 1.15 -1.64 4.37
N LEU A 11 1.85 -1.57 3.24
CA LEU A 11 1.78 -0.45 2.33
C LEU A 11 0.54 -0.61 1.46
N LEU A 12 -0.51 0.14 1.74
CA LEU A 12 -1.74 0.12 0.96
C LEU A 12 -1.79 1.32 0.02
N ALA A 13 -2.09 1.06 -1.25
CA ALA A 13 -2.23 2.10 -2.27
C ALA A 13 -3.56 1.98 -3.01
N ASN A 14 -4.17 3.13 -3.32
CA ASN A 14 -5.38 3.21 -4.12
C ASN A 14 -5.18 4.24 -5.23
N LYS A 15 -5.21 3.78 -6.48
CA LYS A 15 -5.00 4.61 -7.67
C LYS A 15 -6.14 5.60 -7.90
N GLU A 16 -7.39 5.13 -7.74
CA GLU A 16 -8.59 5.95 -7.96
C GLU A 16 -8.65 7.14 -7.00
N ARG A 17 -8.18 6.92 -5.76
CA ARG A 17 -8.12 7.94 -4.71
C ARG A 17 -6.80 8.70 -4.66
N ASN A 18 -5.83 8.33 -5.51
CA ASN A 18 -4.45 8.83 -5.49
C ASN A 18 -3.84 8.87 -4.08
N ALA A 19 -3.98 7.76 -3.34
CA ALA A 19 -3.62 7.69 -1.92
C ALA A 19 -2.70 6.50 -1.63
N VAL A 20 -1.66 6.72 -0.83
CA VAL A 20 -0.69 5.72 -0.40
C VAL A 20 -0.45 5.87 1.10
N GLN A 21 -0.52 4.77 1.85
CA GLN A 21 -0.43 4.80 3.31
C GLN A 21 0.09 3.49 3.89
N TRP A 22 0.89 3.60 4.95
CA TRP A 22 1.27 2.48 5.79
C TRP A 22 0.18 2.25 6.84
N VAL A 23 -0.41 1.06 6.82
CA VAL A 23 -1.55 0.71 7.67
C VAL A 23 -1.16 -0.47 8.56
N HIS A 24 -1.59 -0.43 9.82
CA HIS A 24 -1.39 -1.55 10.74
C HIS A 24 -2.12 -2.79 10.19
N PRO A 25 -1.57 -4.01 10.30
CA PRO A 25 -2.17 -5.20 9.69
C PRO A 25 -3.60 -5.49 10.17
N ALA A 26 -3.92 -5.17 11.43
CA ALA A 26 -5.28 -5.28 11.97
C ALA A 26 -6.27 -4.26 11.38
N GLN A 27 -5.78 -3.15 10.81
CA GLN A 27 -6.59 -2.11 10.20
C GLN A 27 -6.73 -2.31 8.69
N ALA A 28 -5.83 -3.05 8.03
CA ALA A 28 -5.84 -3.25 6.58
C ALA A 28 -7.13 -3.92 6.06
N SER A 29 -7.85 -4.65 6.91
CA SER A 29 -9.14 -5.28 6.60
C SER A 29 -10.36 -4.37 6.83
N LEU A 30 -10.16 -3.14 7.32
CA LEU A 30 -11.27 -2.22 7.57
C LEU A 30 -11.91 -1.73 6.26
N PRO A 31 -13.23 -1.49 6.24
CA PRO A 31 -13.95 -1.06 5.03
C PRO A 31 -13.41 0.22 4.38
N GLN A 32 -12.80 1.12 5.14
CA GLN A 32 -12.20 2.35 4.59
C GLN A 32 -11.05 2.09 3.60
N TYR A 33 -10.39 0.93 3.72
CA TYR A 33 -9.33 0.48 2.82
C TYR A 33 -9.83 -0.49 1.74
N GLN A 34 -11.15 -0.69 1.64
CA GLN A 34 -11.73 -1.43 0.52
C GLN A 34 -11.35 -0.75 -0.80
N GLY A 35 -10.82 -1.53 -1.74
CA GLY A 35 -10.30 -1.03 -3.02
C GLY A 35 -8.84 -0.53 -2.96
N PHE A 36 -8.17 -0.60 -1.81
CA PHE A 36 -6.71 -0.45 -1.76
C PHE A 36 -6.04 -1.77 -2.13
N THR A 37 -4.92 -1.68 -2.83
CA THR A 37 -4.03 -2.79 -3.17
C THR A 37 -2.89 -2.83 -2.16
N ASP A 38 -2.55 -4.04 -1.71
CA ASP A 38 -1.38 -4.27 -0.86
C ASP A 38 -0.12 -4.28 -1.73
N CYS A 39 0.75 -3.30 -1.51
CA CYS A 39 1.99 -3.07 -2.23
C CYS A 39 3.22 -3.31 -1.34
N THR A 40 3.06 -3.95 -0.17
CA THR A 40 4.14 -4.11 0.83
C THR A 40 5.37 -4.83 0.28
N ASP A 41 5.16 -5.73 -0.67
CA ASP A 41 6.20 -6.56 -1.28
C ASP A 41 6.57 -6.14 -2.71
N MET A 42 6.00 -5.03 -3.21
CA MET A 42 6.43 -4.45 -4.47
C MET A 42 7.77 -3.74 -4.28
N ASP A 43 8.66 -3.89 -5.27
CA ASP A 43 9.83 -3.03 -5.38
C ASP A 43 9.43 -1.64 -5.93
N ASP A 44 10.39 -0.71 -5.95
CA ASP A 44 10.15 0.68 -6.36
C ASP A 44 9.68 0.78 -7.83
N GLU A 45 10.12 -0.12 -8.71
CA GLU A 45 9.76 -0.14 -10.14
C GLU A 45 8.33 -0.67 -10.32
N GLN A 46 7.99 -1.80 -9.69
CA GLN A 46 6.65 -2.37 -9.66
C GLN A 46 5.62 -1.42 -9.04
N PHE A 47 6.00 -0.75 -7.95
CA PHE A 47 5.16 0.23 -7.30
C PHE A 47 4.97 1.48 -8.16
N GLY A 48 6.05 1.95 -8.79
CA GLY A 48 6.01 3.04 -9.76
C GLY A 48 5.07 2.75 -10.91
N ASP A 49 5.16 1.56 -11.51
CA ASP A 49 4.28 1.12 -12.59
C ASP A 49 2.83 0.99 -12.12
N PHE A 50 2.61 0.51 -10.89
CA PHE A 50 1.30 0.47 -10.28
C PHE A 50 0.70 1.88 -10.16
N ILE A 51 1.37 2.85 -9.52
CA ILE A 51 0.81 4.20 -9.33
C ILE A 51 0.72 4.99 -10.64
N CYS A 52 1.74 4.91 -11.50
CA CYS A 52 1.82 5.69 -12.74
C CYS A 52 1.00 5.10 -13.90
N ASN A 53 0.35 3.95 -13.70
CA ASN A 53 -0.57 3.37 -14.67
C ASN A 53 0.09 3.11 -16.05
N LYS A 54 1.31 2.56 -16.05
CA LYS A 54 1.97 2.08 -17.28
C LYS A 54 1.46 0.71 -17.76
N VAL A 55 0.23 0.34 -17.36
CA VAL A 55 -0.49 -0.86 -17.82
C VAL A 55 -1.92 -0.48 -18.15
#